data_AF-A0AAW9DNX0-F1
#
_entry.id   AF-A0AAW9DNX0-F1
#
_cell.length_a   1.000
_cell.length_b   1.000
_cell.length_c   1.000
_cell.angle_alpha   90.00
_cell.angle_beta   90.00
_cell.angle_gamma   90.00
#
_symmetry.space_group_name_H-M   'P 1'
#
loop_
_entity.id
_entity.type
_entity.pdbx_description
1 polymer ?
#
loop_
_entity_poly.entity_id
_entity_poly.type
_entity_poly.pdbx_seq_one_letter_code
_entity_poly.pdbx_strand_id
1 'polypeptide(L)'
;MTDDDWKNHARTAVLAMQSFTAPFVCPISYERPNELPRLSGTGSYIDLFKKKFLLTNQHVLLDEHTKQEKPQLAHGISGTDDVFRMIHGSISVGYPIDSAIYPVPDAVWKATHTGGA
;
A
#
# COMPACT_ATOMS: atom_id res chain seq x y z
N MET A 1 20.37 -18.79 27.35
CA MET A 1 19.22 -18.05 26.78
C MET A 1 18.00 -18.90 27.03
N THR A 2 17.00 -18.35 27.71
CA THR A 2 15.73 -19.05 27.96
C THR A 2 14.75 -18.86 26.79
N ASP A 3 13.67 -19.63 26.77
CA ASP A 3 12.58 -19.45 25.79
C ASP A 3 11.92 -18.06 25.91
N ASP A 4 11.82 -17.54 27.13
CA ASP A 4 11.26 -16.20 27.38
C ASP A 4 12.21 -15.09 26.91
N ASP A 5 13.52 -15.25 27.10
CA ASP A 5 14.51 -14.32 26.56
C ASP A 5 14.44 -14.28 25.03
N TRP A 6 14.33 -15.44 24.38
CA TRP A 6 14.19 -15.55 22.93
C TRP A 6 12.92 -14.84 22.42
N LYS A 7 11.77 -15.09 23.06
CA LYS A 7 10.50 -14.42 22.71
C LYS A 7 10.59 -12.90 22.85
N ASN A 8 11.28 -12.41 23.88
CA ASN A 8 11.47 -10.97 24.09
C ASN A 8 12.36 -10.36 23.00
N HIS A 9 13.45 -11.03 22.61
CA HIS A 9 14.29 -10.60 21.49
C HIS A 9 13.50 -10.58 20.17
N ALA A 10 12.72 -11.63 19.88
CA ALA A 10 11.89 -11.69 18.68
C ALA A 10 10.87 -10.54 18.64
N ARG A 11 10.19 -10.26 19.77
CA ARG A 11 9.22 -9.17 19.88
C ARG A 11 9.88 -7.81 19.67
N THR A 12 11.08 -7.61 20.20
CA THR A 12 11.87 -6.38 20.00
C THR A 12 12.24 -6.18 18.54
N ALA A 13 12.71 -7.24 17.86
CA ALA A 13 13.05 -7.19 16.45
C ALA A 13 11.83 -6.88 15.56
N VAL A 14 10.67 -7.48 15.87
CA VAL A 14 9.41 -7.21 15.16
C VAL A 14 9.00 -5.74 15.30
N LEU A 15 9.02 -5.20 16.52
CA LEU A 15 8.65 -3.80 16.76
C LEU A 15 9.60 -2.82 16.05
N ALA A 16 10.90 -3.13 16.05
CA ALA A 16 11.89 -2.33 15.33
C ALA A 16 11.63 -2.36 13.81
N MET A 17 11.32 -3.53 13.25
CA MET A 17 11.01 -3.67 11.82
C MET A 17 9.69 -3.01 11.43
N GLN A 18 8.65 -3.13 12.25
CA GLN A 18 7.39 -2.44 12.02
C GLN A 18 7.60 -0.92 12.01
N SER A 19 8.31 -0.38 13.00
CA SER A 19 8.61 1.05 13.08
C SER A 19 9.45 1.53 11.90
N PHE A 20 10.45 0.75 11.49
CA PHE A 20 11.30 1.07 10.35
C PHE A 20 10.54 1.05 9.01
N THR A 21 9.60 0.12 8.83
CA THR A 21 8.88 -0.07 7.57
C THR A 21 7.62 0.77 7.44
N ALA A 22 7.03 1.22 8.55
CA ALA A 22 5.76 1.95 8.58
C ALA A 22 5.68 3.16 7.62
N PRO A 23 6.74 3.99 7.42
CA PRO A 23 6.68 5.09 6.46
C PRO A 23 6.58 4.64 4.98
N PHE A 24 7.00 3.41 4.69
CA PHE A 24 7.05 2.86 3.33
C PHE A 24 5.84 2.00 2.98
N VAL A 25 4.93 1.77 3.96
CA VAL A 25 3.72 0.99 3.79
C VAL A 25 2.54 1.93 3.53
N CYS A 26 1.81 1.65 2.46
CA CYS A 26 0.63 2.38 2.04
C CYS A 26 -0.57 1.42 2.03
N PRO A 27 -1.61 1.61 2.87
CA PRO A 27 -2.79 0.76 2.83
C PRO A 27 -3.58 1.02 1.54
N ILE A 28 -4.05 -0.05 0.91
CA ILE A 28 -4.89 0.00 -0.29
C ILE A 28 -6.26 -0.56 0.08
N SER A 29 -7.30 0.24 -0.12
CA SER A 29 -8.69 -0.09 0.14
C SER A 29 -9.52 -0.06 -1.14
N TYR A 30 -10.70 -0.65 -1.07
CA TYR A 30 -11.71 -0.59 -2.12
C TYR A 30 -13.10 -0.45 -1.49
N GLU A 31 -14.07 -0.03 -2.28
CA GLU A 31 -15.43 0.19 -1.80
C GLU A 31 -16.43 -0.34 -2.84
N ARG A 32 -17.22 -1.32 -2.44
CA ARG A 32 -18.33 -1.83 -3.25
C ARG A 32 -19.56 -0.93 -3.03
N PRO A 33 -20.46 -0.81 -4.03
CA PRO A 33 -21.69 -0.04 -3.86
C PRO A 33 -22.48 -0.51 -2.63
N ASN A 34 -22.85 0.44 -1.75
CA ASN A 34 -23.61 0.20 -0.51
C ASN A 34 -22.89 -0.65 0.55
N GLU A 35 -21.56 -0.78 0.48
CA GLU A 35 -20.75 -1.44 1.51
C GLU A 35 -19.79 -0.47 2.18
N LEU A 36 -19.32 -0.79 3.38
CA LEU A 36 -18.22 -0.07 4.01
C LEU A 36 -16.91 -0.35 3.25
N PRO A 37 -16.00 0.65 3.15
CA PRO A 37 -14.67 0.43 2.59
C PRO A 37 -13.95 -0.74 3.27
N ARG A 38 -13.25 -1.54 2.45
CA ARG A 38 -12.50 -2.72 2.89
C ARG A 38 -11.03 -2.56 2.56
N LEU A 39 -10.17 -3.03 3.47
CA LEU A 39 -8.75 -3.17 3.17
C LEU A 39 -8.57 -4.29 2.14
N SER A 40 -7.87 -3.99 1.05
CA SER A 40 -7.47 -5.01 0.08
C SER A 40 -6.05 -5.52 0.29
N GLY A 41 -5.17 -4.67 0.80
CA GLY A 41 -3.75 -4.98 0.92
C GLY A 41 -2.93 -3.72 1.14
N THR A 42 -1.67 -3.79 0.75
CA THR A 42 -0.70 -2.71 0.93
C THR A 42 0.15 -2.55 -0.32
N GLY A 43 0.72 -1.36 -0.48
CA GLY A 43 1.77 -1.09 -1.44
C GLY A 43 2.86 -0.20 -0.86
N SER A 44 3.81 0.17 -1.71
CA SER A 44 4.89 1.09 -1.39
C SER A 44 5.05 2.11 -2.50
N TYR A 45 5.34 3.35 -2.12
CA TYR A 45 5.67 4.36 -3.11
C TYR A 45 7.09 4.19 -3.62
N ILE A 46 7.27 4.32 -4.93
CA ILE A 46 8.56 4.24 -5.60
C ILE A 46 8.73 5.39 -6.59
N ASP A 47 9.98 5.79 -6.81
CA ASP A 47 10.38 6.68 -7.89
C ASP A 47 11.11 5.87 -8.95
N LEU A 48 10.55 5.84 -10.16
CA LEU A 48 11.15 5.21 -11.33
C LEU A 48 11.12 6.20 -12.49
N PHE A 49 12.28 6.43 -13.12
CA PHE A 49 12.40 7.32 -14.28
C PHE A 49 11.84 8.73 -14.05
N LYS A 50 12.03 9.28 -12.84
CA LYS A 50 11.51 10.58 -12.39
C LYS A 50 9.97 10.64 -12.33
N LYS A 51 9.30 9.50 -12.31
CA LYS A 51 7.85 9.36 -12.13
C LYS A 51 7.57 8.60 -10.86
N LYS A 52 6.48 8.98 -10.18
CA LYS A 52 6.08 8.39 -8.91
C LYS A 52 5.02 7.34 -9.13
N PHE A 53 5.19 6.19 -8.49
CA PHE A 53 4.26 5.08 -8.57
C PHE A 53 3.97 4.51 -7.19
N LEU A 54 2.79 3.94 -7.04
CA LEU A 54 2.46 3.00 -5.99
C LEU A 54 2.67 1.59 -6.55
N LEU A 55 3.61 0.86 -5.97
CA LEU A 55 3.91 -0.53 -6.27
C LEU A 55 3.14 -1.44 -5.31
N THR A 56 2.48 -2.46 -5.84
CA THR A 56 1.72 -3.45 -5.08
C THR A 56 1.72 -4.79 -5.80
N ASN A 57 1.13 -5.82 -5.20
CA ASN A 57 0.77 -7.04 -5.91
C ASN A 57 -0.44 -6.84 -6.83
N GLN A 58 -0.51 -7.59 -7.94
CA GLN A 58 -1.65 -7.52 -8.85
C GLN A 58 -2.93 -7.97 -8.16
N HIS A 59 -2.88 -9.06 -7.37
CA HIS A 59 -4.07 -9.57 -6.68
C HIS A 59 -4.70 -8.56 -5.69
N VAL A 60 -3.94 -7.58 -5.21
CA VAL A 60 -4.47 -6.49 -4.38
C VAL A 60 -5.45 -5.63 -5.19
N LEU A 61 -5.23 -5.45 -6.49
CA LEU A 61 -6.12 -4.67 -7.34
C LEU A 61 -7.31 -5.48 -7.88
N LEU A 62 -7.23 -6.81 -7.87
CA LEU A 62 -8.23 -7.67 -8.52
C LEU A 62 -9.16 -8.38 -7.54
N ASP A 63 -10.43 -8.50 -7.89
CA ASP A 63 -11.37 -9.36 -7.19
C ASP A 63 -11.00 -10.84 -7.41
N GLU A 64 -10.98 -11.62 -6.33
CA GLU A 64 -10.43 -12.96 -6.33
C GLU A 64 -11.25 -13.95 -7.19
N HIS A 65 -12.54 -13.70 -7.33
CA HIS A 65 -13.48 -14.55 -8.06
C HIS A 65 -13.59 -14.14 -9.53
N THR A 66 -13.77 -12.85 -9.79
CA THR A 66 -14.05 -12.33 -11.13
C THR A 66 -12.78 -11.99 -11.92
N LYS A 67 -11.64 -11.84 -11.22
CA LYS A 67 -10.38 -11.32 -11.76
C LYS A 67 -10.48 -9.92 -12.37
N GLN A 68 -11.58 -9.21 -12.14
CA GLN A 68 -11.76 -7.81 -12.53
C GLN A 68 -11.17 -6.88 -11.47
N GLU A 69 -10.89 -5.64 -11.84
CA GLU A 69 -10.41 -4.62 -10.91
C GLU A 69 -11.47 -4.36 -9.82
N LYS A 70 -11.03 -4.26 -8.56
CA LYS A 70 -11.92 -3.93 -7.44
C LYS A 70 -12.48 -2.52 -7.63
N PRO A 71 -13.76 -2.29 -7.30
CA PRO A 71 -14.37 -0.98 -7.48
C PRO A 71 -13.79 0.06 -6.53
N GLN A 72 -13.69 1.29 -7.00
CA GLN A 72 -13.37 2.46 -6.16
C GLN A 72 -12.08 2.28 -5.34
N LEU A 73 -11.04 1.69 -5.94
CA LEU A 73 -9.74 1.55 -5.31
C LEU A 73 -9.23 2.90 -4.79
N ALA A 74 -8.63 2.87 -3.62
CA ALA A 74 -8.07 4.03 -2.95
C ALA A 74 -6.86 3.63 -2.12
N HIS A 75 -6.00 4.60 -1.82
CA HIS A 75 -4.81 4.36 -1.03
C HIS A 75 -4.62 5.46 0.03
N GLY A 76 -4.08 5.08 1.19
CA GLY A 76 -3.75 5.99 2.27
C GLY A 76 -2.32 6.53 2.16
N ILE A 77 -1.99 7.52 2.99
CA ILE A 77 -0.64 8.07 3.09
C ILE A 77 -0.20 8.05 4.54
N SER A 78 1.00 7.50 4.78
CA SER A 78 1.57 7.42 6.12
C SER A 78 1.72 8.81 6.72
N GLY A 79 1.28 8.98 7.97
CA GLY A 79 1.30 10.27 8.67
C GLY A 79 0.13 11.20 8.38
N THR A 80 -0.87 10.77 7.58
CA THR A 80 -2.09 11.55 7.28
C THR A 80 -3.33 10.68 7.38
N ASP A 81 -4.49 11.30 7.62
CA ASP A 81 -5.81 10.64 7.50
C ASP A 81 -6.39 10.73 6.07
N ASP A 82 -5.58 11.24 5.13
CA ASP A 82 -6.01 11.45 3.75
C ASP A 82 -6.05 10.12 2.97
N VAL A 83 -7.11 9.98 2.16
CA VAL A 83 -7.35 8.81 1.31
C VAL A 83 -7.56 9.28 -0.13
N PHE A 84 -6.81 8.69 -1.06
CA PHE A 84 -6.77 9.12 -2.45
C PHE A 84 -7.31 8.04 -3.38
N ARG A 85 -8.24 8.42 -4.26
CA ARG A 85 -8.80 7.50 -5.26
C ARG A 85 -7.77 7.16 -6.33
N MET A 86 -7.71 5.87 -6.68
CA MET A 86 -6.88 5.34 -7.75
C MET A 86 -7.56 5.56 -9.11
N ILE A 87 -7.64 6.82 -9.56
CA ILE A 87 -8.40 7.23 -10.77
C ILE A 87 -7.66 7.04 -12.11
N HIS A 88 -6.43 6.53 -12.07
CA HIS A 88 -5.62 6.29 -13.27
C HIS A 88 -5.54 4.78 -13.50
N GLY A 89 -5.44 4.34 -14.75
CA GLY A 89 -5.26 2.91 -15.01
C GLY A 89 -3.99 2.38 -14.34
N SER A 90 -4.04 1.13 -13.87
CA SER A 90 -2.88 0.40 -13.39
C SER A 90 -2.20 -0.36 -14.54
N ILE A 91 -0.89 -0.56 -14.42
CA ILE A 91 -0.15 -1.52 -15.27
C ILE A 91 0.20 -2.69 -14.37
N SER A 92 -0.14 -3.91 -14.78
CA SER A 92 0.11 -5.10 -13.97
C SER A 92 0.65 -6.26 -14.79
N VAL A 93 1.40 -7.12 -14.10
CA VAL A 93 1.87 -8.41 -14.58
C VAL A 93 1.39 -9.45 -13.58
N GLY A 94 0.67 -10.45 -14.08
CA GLY A 94 0.16 -11.53 -13.25
C GLY A 94 1.21 -12.54 -12.85
N TYR A 95 0.75 -13.71 -12.43
CA TYR A 95 1.61 -14.84 -12.09
C TYR A 95 2.67 -15.11 -13.18
N PRO A 96 3.93 -15.42 -12.83
CA PRO A 96 4.45 -15.66 -11.48
C PRO A 96 4.92 -14.42 -10.74
N ILE A 97 4.89 -13.24 -11.37
CA ILE A 97 5.44 -12.01 -10.77
C ILE A 97 4.45 -11.37 -9.80
N ASP A 98 3.15 -11.35 -10.17
CA ASP A 98 2.06 -10.79 -9.37
C ASP A 98 2.38 -9.39 -8.85
N SER A 99 2.62 -8.45 -9.78
CA SER A 99 3.01 -7.08 -9.49
C SER A 99 2.18 -6.09 -10.29
N ALA A 100 1.89 -4.94 -9.70
CA ALA A 100 1.21 -3.84 -10.33
C ALA A 100 1.81 -2.50 -9.89
N ILE A 101 1.83 -1.55 -10.82
CA ILE A 101 2.15 -0.16 -10.57
C ILE A 101 0.96 0.72 -10.89
N TYR A 102 0.74 1.72 -10.05
CA TYR A 102 -0.25 2.77 -10.24
C TYR A 102 0.46 4.13 -10.24
N PRO A 103 0.26 4.99 -11.25
CA PRO A 103 0.91 6.30 -11.30
C PRO A 103 0.32 7.23 -10.23
N VAL A 104 1.20 7.80 -9.40
CA VAL A 104 0.79 8.72 -8.33
C VAL A 104 0.92 10.16 -8.83
N PRO A 105 -0.16 10.96 -8.83
CA PRO A 105 -0.09 12.35 -9.25
C PRO A 105 0.83 13.18 -8.35
N ASP A 106 1.57 14.13 -8.93
CA ASP A 106 2.48 15.02 -8.19
C ASP A 106 1.81 15.76 -7.04
N ALA A 107 0.52 16.11 -7.18
CA ALA A 107 -0.25 16.76 -6.12
C ALA A 107 -0.39 15.85 -4.88
N VAL A 108 -0.69 14.57 -5.09
CA VAL A 108 -0.77 13.56 -4.03
C VAL A 108 0.62 13.34 -3.43
N TRP A 109 1.65 13.25 -4.26
CA TRP A 109 3.04 13.09 -3.81
C TRP A 109 3.54 14.26 -2.96
N LYS A 110 3.18 15.50 -3.29
CA LYS A 110 3.59 16.68 -2.52
C LYS A 110 2.86 16.79 -1.19
N ALA A 111 1.59 16.34 -1.13
CA ALA A 111 0.85 16.26 0.13
C ALA A 111 1.55 15.33 1.15
N THR A 112 2.23 14.27 0.69
CA THR A 112 2.89 13.31 1.58
C THR A 112 4.19 13.82 2.23
N HIS A 113 4.81 14.86 1.68
CA HIS A 113 6.12 15.37 2.12
C HIS A 113 6.04 16.69 2.90
N THR A 114 4.84 17.22 3.15
CA THR A 114 4.64 18.48 3.88
C THR A 114 4.39 18.30 5.38
N GLY A 115 4.25 17.06 5.86
CA GLY A 115 4.12 16.71 7.29
C GLY A 115 5.42 16.76 8.11
N GLY A 116 6.41 17.54 7.68
CA GLY A 116 7.69 17.71 8.37
C GLY A 116 8.15 19.16 8.28
N ALA A 117 7.65 19.99 9.20
CA ALA A 117 8.21 21.29 9.56
C ALA A 117 7.97 21.51 11.07
#